data_AF-A0A7W1NT60-F1
#
_entry.id   AF-A0A7W1NT60-F1
#
_cell.length_a   1.000
_cell.length_b   1.000
_cell.length_c   1.000
_cell.angle_alpha   90.00
_cell.angle_beta   90.00
_cell.angle_gamma   90.00
#
_symmetry.space_group_name_H-M   'P 1'
#
loop_
_entity.id
_entity.type
_entity.pdbx_description
1 polymer ?
#
loop_
_entity_poly.entity_id
_entity_poly.type
_entity_poly.pdbx_seq_one_letter_code
_entity_poly.pdbx_strand_id
1 'polypeptide(L)'
;MTISSTTTKWGLIGRWVLAFLGFPIGGGLTYLIIGGVDDPLKGVLGGAVAGACIGGAQWLALRHSKTIDARWIAVTSAGLAAGVGLSTALFSTATDTASIVNRAAVTGIILGVVQAYMLQRKGGASIMWAITVALAYTIAWPVTRLVIKDNVQMDFVVFGSSGAILFQLITLIAVLRQPSINSSV
;
A
#
# COMPACT_ATOMS: atom_id res chain seq x y z
N MET A 1 17.17 3.24 -34.35
CA MET A 1 17.90 2.85 -33.12
C MET A 1 16.88 2.57 -32.04
N THR A 2 16.46 1.31 -31.90
CA THR A 2 15.41 0.90 -30.96
C THR A 2 16.10 0.45 -29.69
N ILE A 3 16.14 1.28 -28.66
CA ILE A 3 16.67 0.88 -27.35
C ILE A 3 15.67 -0.14 -26.78
N SER A 4 15.98 -1.44 -26.87
CA SER A 4 15.23 -2.44 -26.11
C SER A 4 15.61 -2.25 -24.64
N SER A 5 14.72 -1.65 -23.85
CA SER A 5 14.92 -1.58 -22.41
C SER A 5 14.59 -2.94 -21.79
N THR A 6 15.53 -3.88 -21.84
CA THR A 6 15.49 -5.05 -20.96
C THR A 6 15.50 -4.52 -19.52
N THR A 7 14.41 -4.76 -18.80
CA THR A 7 14.31 -4.35 -17.40
C THR A 7 15.24 -5.23 -16.59
N THR A 8 16.37 -4.71 -16.13
CA THR A 8 17.23 -5.46 -15.21
C THR A 8 16.49 -5.67 -13.88
N LYS A 9 16.71 -6.81 -13.23
CA LYS A 9 16.16 -7.13 -11.90
C LYS A 9 16.45 -6.02 -10.89
N TRP A 10 17.64 -5.41 -10.95
CA TRP A 10 18.03 -4.27 -10.13
C TRP A 10 17.23 -3.00 -10.41
N GLY A 11 16.93 -2.70 -11.67
CA GLY A 11 16.07 -1.58 -12.05
C GLY A 11 14.62 -1.76 -11.57
N LEU A 12 14.11 -2.98 -11.55
CA LEU A 12 12.82 -3.29 -10.93
C LEU A 12 12.85 -3.07 -9.42
N ILE A 13 13.85 -3.62 -8.72
CA ILE A 13 14.01 -3.46 -7.27
C ILE A 13 14.04 -1.98 -6.90
N GLY A 14 14.88 -1.17 -7.57
CA GLY A 14 14.98 0.26 -7.30
C GLY A 14 13.65 0.99 -7.48
N ARG A 15 12.96 0.78 -8.62
CA ARG A 15 11.65 1.40 -8.87
C ARG A 15 10.58 0.95 -7.88
N TRP A 16 10.57 -0.33 -7.52
CA TRP A 16 9.61 -0.85 -6.57
C TRP A 16 9.85 -0.28 -5.18
N VAL A 17 11.10 -0.25 -4.71
CA VAL A 17 11.43 0.40 -3.42
C VAL A 17 11.01 1.86 -3.44
N LEU A 18 11.32 2.62 -4.51
CA LEU A 18 10.92 4.02 -4.65
C LEU A 18 9.40 4.26 -4.61
N ALA A 19 8.58 3.24 -4.91
CA ALA A 19 7.13 3.36 -4.79
C ALA A 19 6.66 3.61 -3.33
N PHE A 20 7.53 3.42 -2.33
CA PHE A 20 7.25 3.83 -0.95
C PHE A 20 6.89 5.32 -0.86
N LEU A 21 7.38 6.17 -1.76
CA LEU A 21 7.09 7.61 -1.79
C LEU A 21 5.59 7.91 -1.97
N GLY A 22 4.82 6.97 -2.53
CA GLY A 22 3.37 7.10 -2.61
C GLY A 22 2.70 7.23 -1.23
N PHE A 23 3.29 6.66 -0.18
CA PHE A 23 2.77 6.74 1.19
C PHE A 23 2.94 8.14 1.82
N PRO A 24 4.15 8.73 1.96
CA PRO A 24 4.28 10.07 2.53
C PRO A 24 3.63 11.14 1.66
N ILE A 25 3.64 11.00 0.32
CA ILE A 25 2.92 11.91 -0.57
C ILE A 25 1.41 11.80 -0.32
N GLY A 26 0.87 10.57 -0.32
CA GLY A 26 -0.56 10.34 -0.10
C GLY A 26 -1.03 10.77 1.29
N GLY A 27 -0.29 10.42 2.33
CA GLY A 27 -0.59 10.83 3.71
C GLY A 27 -0.54 12.34 3.89
N GLY A 28 0.49 13.00 3.34
CA GLY A 28 0.61 14.45 3.37
C GLY A 28 -0.50 15.17 2.60
N LEU A 29 -0.81 14.72 1.37
CA LEU A 29 -1.89 15.28 0.57
C LEU A 29 -3.25 15.14 1.25
N THR A 30 -3.55 13.96 1.81
CA THR A 30 -4.77 13.75 2.58
C THR A 30 -4.87 14.73 3.75
N TYR A 31 -3.80 14.85 4.54
CA TYR A 31 -3.78 15.77 5.68
C TYR A 31 -4.00 17.23 5.25
N LEU A 32 -3.44 17.64 4.12
CA LEU A 32 -3.65 18.99 3.57
C LEU A 32 -5.09 19.24 3.08
N ILE A 33 -5.78 18.22 2.57
CA ILE A 33 -7.12 18.37 1.97
C ILE A 33 -8.22 18.27 3.03
N ILE A 34 -8.13 17.31 3.95
CA ILE A 34 -9.20 17.01 4.91
C ILE A 34 -8.75 17.02 6.38
N GLY A 35 -7.47 17.31 6.66
CA GLY A 35 -6.91 17.26 7.99
C GLY A 35 -6.75 15.83 8.51
N GLY A 36 -6.85 15.70 9.82
CA GLY A 36 -6.79 14.42 10.51
C GLY A 36 -8.00 13.51 10.24
N VAL A 37 -7.75 12.21 10.09
CA VAL A 37 -8.79 11.17 10.03
C VAL A 37 -9.30 10.88 11.45
N ASP A 38 -10.37 11.57 11.83
CA ASP A 38 -11.08 11.44 13.12
C ASP A 38 -12.44 10.72 12.98
N ASP A 39 -12.94 10.53 11.76
CA ASP A 39 -14.22 9.86 11.47
C ASP A 39 -14.17 8.93 10.23
N PRO A 40 -15.15 8.01 10.07
CA PRO A 40 -15.17 7.07 8.96
C PRO A 40 -15.25 7.70 7.56
N LEU A 41 -15.96 8.82 7.39
CA LEU A 41 -16.07 9.51 6.10
C LEU A 41 -14.73 10.11 5.70
N LYS A 42 -14.03 10.77 6.63
CA LYS A 42 -12.64 11.20 6.40
C LYS A 42 -11.73 10.01 6.14
N GLY A 43 -11.97 8.87 6.78
CA GLY A 43 -11.28 7.62 6.50
C GLY A 43 -11.43 7.15 5.05
N VAL A 44 -12.66 7.20 4.51
CA VAL A 44 -12.95 6.87 3.11
C VAL A 44 -12.26 7.85 2.16
N LEU A 45 -12.46 9.16 2.36
CA LEU A 45 -11.90 10.20 1.50
C LEU A 45 -10.37 10.18 1.52
N GLY A 46 -9.79 10.12 2.70
CA GLY A 46 -8.35 10.04 2.88
C GLY A 46 -7.76 8.77 2.30
N GLY A 47 -8.45 7.64 2.46
CA GLY A 47 -8.04 6.36 1.89
C GLY A 47 -8.09 6.38 0.36
N ALA A 48 -9.07 7.07 -0.23
CA ALA A 48 -9.14 7.23 -1.68
C ALA A 48 -7.95 8.04 -2.22
N VAL A 49 -7.62 9.17 -1.59
CA VAL A 49 -6.49 10.04 -1.98
C VAL A 49 -5.15 9.32 -1.80
N ALA A 50 -4.90 8.76 -0.61
CA ALA A 50 -3.66 8.05 -0.34
C ALA A 50 -3.51 6.81 -1.21
N GLY A 51 -4.60 6.06 -1.44
CA GLY A 51 -4.58 4.87 -2.27
C GLY A 51 -4.34 5.19 -3.74
N ALA A 52 -4.80 6.34 -4.24
CA ALA A 52 -4.45 6.81 -5.58
C ALA A 52 -2.95 7.14 -5.69
N CYS A 53 -2.36 7.77 -4.67
CA CYS A 53 -0.93 8.07 -4.64
C CYS A 53 -0.07 6.80 -4.59
N ILE A 54 -0.42 5.88 -3.68
CA ILE A 54 0.27 4.59 -3.52
C ILE A 54 0.11 3.73 -4.77
N GLY A 55 -1.12 3.59 -5.27
CA GLY A 55 -1.41 2.84 -6.49
C GLY A 55 -0.71 3.43 -7.70
N GLY A 56 -0.66 4.76 -7.81
CA GLY A 56 0.08 5.48 -8.85
C GLY A 56 1.58 5.18 -8.80
N ALA A 57 2.19 5.26 -7.62
CA ALA A 57 3.60 4.95 -7.44
C ALA A 57 3.93 3.48 -7.78
N GLN A 58 3.10 2.54 -7.33
CA GLN A 58 3.24 1.11 -7.65
C GLN A 58 3.05 0.83 -9.14
N TRP A 59 2.06 1.48 -9.77
CA TRP A 59 1.84 1.40 -11.21
C TRP A 59 3.05 1.92 -11.98
N LEU A 60 3.60 3.09 -11.63
CA LEU A 60 4.80 3.63 -12.26
C LEU A 60 6.00 2.67 -12.16
N ALA A 61 6.13 1.96 -11.04
CA ALA A 61 7.19 0.98 -10.84
C ALA A 61 7.06 -0.25 -11.74
N LEU A 62 5.82 -0.68 -12.05
CA LEU A 62 5.55 -1.92 -12.79
C LEU A 62 4.95 -1.73 -14.19
N ARG A 63 4.69 -0.50 -14.65
CA ARG A 63 3.99 -0.22 -15.93
C ARG A 63 4.66 -0.84 -17.17
N HIS A 64 5.95 -1.13 -17.08
CA HIS A 64 6.71 -1.77 -18.16
C HIS A 64 6.70 -3.31 -18.10
N SER A 65 6.28 -3.89 -16.97
CA SER A 65 6.30 -5.35 -16.71
C SER A 65 5.08 -6.09 -17.31
N LYS A 66 4.12 -5.39 -17.91
CA LYS A 66 2.79 -5.89 -18.32
C LYS A 66 1.96 -6.56 -17.22
N THR A 67 2.46 -6.61 -15.98
CA THR A 67 1.80 -7.23 -14.83
C THR A 67 0.57 -6.46 -14.36
N ILE A 68 0.62 -5.12 -14.41
CA ILE A 68 -0.48 -4.24 -13.96
C ILE A 68 -0.70 -3.10 -14.96
N ASP A 69 -1.95 -2.68 -15.09
CA ASP A 69 -2.37 -1.52 -15.89
C ASP A 69 -2.83 -0.35 -14.99
N ALA A 70 -3.27 0.76 -15.60
CA ALA A 70 -3.67 1.97 -14.87
C ALA A 70 -4.87 1.77 -13.93
N ARG A 71 -5.69 0.72 -14.11
CA ARG A 71 -6.79 0.38 -13.19
C ARG A 71 -6.27 0.03 -11.79
N TRP A 72 -4.98 -0.31 -11.66
CA TRP A 72 -4.32 -0.56 -10.38
C TRP A 72 -4.43 0.61 -9.42
N ILE A 73 -4.41 1.83 -9.98
CA ILE A 73 -4.56 3.06 -9.22
C ILE A 73 -5.96 3.11 -8.60
N ALA A 74 -7.00 2.89 -9.41
CA ALA A 74 -8.39 2.90 -8.96
C ALA A 74 -8.68 1.78 -7.96
N VAL A 75 -8.17 0.57 -8.21
CA VAL A 75 -8.32 -0.60 -7.33
C VAL A 75 -7.64 -0.37 -5.98
N THR A 76 -6.42 0.16 -5.97
CA THR A 76 -5.70 0.49 -4.73
C THR A 76 -6.39 1.63 -3.98
N SER A 77 -6.85 2.66 -4.68
CA SER A 77 -7.65 3.76 -4.12
C SER A 77 -8.94 3.25 -3.46
N ALA A 78 -9.73 2.44 -4.16
CA ALA A 78 -10.96 1.87 -3.62
C ALA A 78 -10.72 0.93 -2.44
N GLY A 79 -9.71 0.06 -2.54
CA GLY A 79 -9.34 -0.87 -1.47
C GLY A 79 -8.90 -0.14 -0.20
N LEU A 80 -8.12 0.92 -0.34
CA LEU A 80 -7.68 1.72 0.82
C LEU A 80 -8.83 2.57 1.38
N ALA A 81 -9.66 3.19 0.54
CA ALA A 81 -10.85 3.91 0.97
C ALA A 81 -11.80 3.04 1.79
N ALA A 82 -12.16 1.86 1.26
CA ALA A 82 -13.01 0.91 1.96
C ALA A 82 -12.33 0.38 3.23
N GLY A 83 -11.05 0.03 3.14
CA GLY A 83 -10.28 -0.52 4.24
C GLY A 83 -10.13 0.43 5.42
N VAL A 84 -9.84 1.71 5.16
CA VAL A 84 -9.70 2.72 6.22
C VAL A 84 -11.05 3.18 6.75
N GLY A 85 -12.03 3.40 5.86
CA GLY A 85 -13.38 3.79 6.27
C GLY A 85 -14.02 2.75 7.19
N LEU A 86 -13.99 1.47 6.79
CA LEU A 86 -14.54 0.38 7.59
C LEU A 86 -13.77 0.21 8.90
N SER A 87 -12.44 0.21 8.86
CA SER A 87 -11.65 0.00 10.08
C SER A 87 -11.86 1.12 11.10
N THR A 88 -12.00 2.36 10.62
CA THR A 88 -12.31 3.52 11.47
C THR A 88 -13.71 3.44 12.05
N ALA A 89 -14.69 2.94 11.30
CA ALA A 89 -16.05 2.69 11.81
C ALA A 89 -16.09 1.59 12.89
N LEU A 90 -15.26 0.54 12.77
CA LEU A 90 -15.25 -0.59 13.69
C LEU A 90 -14.46 -0.32 14.98
N PHE A 91 -13.36 0.41 14.90
CA PHE A 91 -12.39 0.53 16.00
C PHE A 91 -12.15 1.97 16.46
N SER A 92 -12.92 2.94 15.95
CA SER A 92 -12.70 4.38 16.17
C SER A 92 -11.31 4.84 15.73
N THR A 93 -10.89 6.04 16.15
CA THR A 93 -9.59 6.64 15.85
C THR A 93 -8.62 6.58 17.03
N ALA A 94 -8.92 5.72 18.01
CA ALA A 94 -8.07 5.47 19.16
C ALA A 94 -6.63 5.09 18.78
N THR A 95 -5.67 5.60 19.55
CA THR A 95 -4.23 5.48 19.30
C THR A 95 -3.56 4.39 20.14
N ASP A 96 -4.35 3.60 20.87
CA ASP A 96 -3.83 2.46 21.60
C ASP A 96 -3.35 1.37 20.62
N THR A 97 -2.44 0.52 21.10
CA THR A 97 -1.77 -0.48 20.25
C THR A 97 -2.76 -1.44 19.61
N ALA A 98 -3.80 -1.87 20.33
CA ALA A 98 -4.75 -2.85 19.85
C ALA A 98 -5.62 -2.26 18.73
N SER A 99 -6.12 -1.04 18.92
CA SER A 99 -6.91 -0.33 17.90
C SER A 99 -6.10 -0.07 16.63
N ILE A 100 -4.84 0.35 16.74
CA ILE A 100 -3.96 0.56 15.58
C ILE A 100 -3.76 -0.75 14.81
N VAL A 101 -3.41 -1.84 15.51
CA VAL A 101 -3.17 -3.14 14.88
C VAL A 101 -4.43 -3.69 14.23
N ASN A 102 -5.59 -3.59 14.90
CA ASN A 102 -6.86 -4.04 14.35
C ASN A 102 -7.28 -3.25 13.12
N ARG A 103 -7.08 -1.91 13.15
CA ARG A 103 -7.38 -1.07 11.99
C ARG A 103 -6.48 -1.41 10.81
N ALA A 104 -5.18 -1.53 11.07
CA ALA A 104 -4.19 -1.92 10.08
C ALA A 104 -4.47 -3.30 9.48
N ALA A 105 -4.90 -4.27 10.30
CA ALA A 105 -5.27 -5.60 9.85
C ALA A 105 -6.47 -5.56 8.90
N VAL A 106 -7.57 -4.89 9.29
CA VAL A 106 -8.76 -4.78 8.44
C VAL A 106 -8.44 -4.06 7.13
N THR A 107 -7.73 -2.93 7.20
CA THR A 107 -7.33 -2.18 6.00
C THR A 107 -6.41 -3.01 5.10
N GLY A 108 -5.42 -3.68 5.67
CA GLY A 108 -4.47 -4.52 4.94
C GLY A 108 -5.13 -5.72 4.26
N ILE A 109 -6.09 -6.38 4.94
CA ILE A 109 -6.86 -7.49 4.37
C ILE A 109 -7.66 -7.01 3.16
N ILE A 110 -8.43 -5.93 3.30
CA ILE A 110 -9.27 -5.40 2.22
C ILE A 110 -8.41 -4.97 1.03
N LEU A 111 -7.35 -4.20 1.29
CA LEU A 111 -6.42 -3.77 0.25
C LEU A 111 -5.79 -4.96 -0.47
N GLY A 112 -5.32 -5.95 0.29
CA GLY A 112 -4.69 -7.15 -0.23
C GLY A 112 -5.62 -7.96 -1.12
N VAL A 113 -6.87 -8.18 -0.69
CA VAL A 113 -7.89 -8.92 -1.46
C VAL A 113 -8.23 -8.18 -2.76
N VAL A 114 -8.47 -6.87 -2.68
CA VAL A 114 -8.84 -6.04 -3.83
C VAL A 114 -7.71 -6.00 -4.88
N GLN A 115 -6.46 -5.84 -4.44
CA GLN A 115 -5.30 -5.92 -5.33
C GLN A 115 -5.06 -7.33 -5.89
N ALA A 116 -5.22 -8.36 -5.06
CA ALA A 116 -5.07 -9.76 -5.48
C ALA A 116 -6.07 -10.13 -6.58
N TYR A 117 -7.32 -9.68 -6.44
CA TYR A 117 -8.35 -9.87 -7.46
C TYR A 117 -7.95 -9.24 -8.81
N MET A 118 -7.45 -8.00 -8.80
CA MET A 118 -7.03 -7.32 -10.03
C MET A 118 -5.82 -7.99 -10.69
N LEU A 119 -4.89 -8.55 -9.91
CA LEU A 119 -3.72 -9.23 -10.46
C LEU A 119 -4.09 -10.45 -11.33
N GLN A 120 -5.35 -10.93 -11.30
CA GLN A 120 -5.88 -12.04 -12.10
C GLN A 120 -4.96 -13.27 -12.10
N ARG A 121 -4.21 -13.46 -11.01
CA ARG A 121 -3.23 -14.54 -10.88
C ARG A 121 -3.96 -15.87 -10.70
N LYS A 122 -3.45 -16.92 -11.35
CA LYS A 122 -3.95 -18.29 -11.14
C LYS A 122 -3.66 -18.73 -9.69
N GLY A 123 -4.72 -19.12 -8.96
CA GLY A 123 -4.63 -19.85 -7.70
C GLY A 123 -3.79 -19.19 -6.59
N GLY A 124 -2.88 -19.97 -5.99
CA GLY A 124 -2.15 -19.61 -4.76
C GLY A 124 -1.33 -18.32 -4.80
N ALA A 125 -0.89 -17.86 -5.97
CA ALA A 125 -0.10 -16.62 -6.07
C ALA A 125 -0.93 -15.34 -5.81
N SER A 126 -2.25 -15.40 -6.04
CA SER A 126 -3.19 -14.32 -5.67
C SER A 126 -3.41 -14.30 -4.15
N ILE A 127 -3.61 -15.48 -3.55
CA ILE A 127 -3.78 -15.65 -2.11
C ILE A 127 -2.52 -15.19 -1.36
N MET A 128 -1.34 -15.61 -1.81
CA MET A 128 -0.08 -15.19 -1.20
C MET A 128 0.13 -13.68 -1.30
N TRP A 129 -0.32 -13.03 -2.38
CA TRP A 129 -0.30 -11.56 -2.46
C TRP A 129 -1.17 -10.92 -1.39
N ALA A 130 -2.44 -11.37 -1.28
CA ALA A 130 -3.36 -10.85 -0.28
C ALA A 130 -2.82 -11.01 1.16
N ILE A 131 -2.29 -12.20 1.49
CA ILE A 131 -1.67 -12.47 2.80
C ILE A 131 -0.45 -11.56 3.02
N THR A 132 0.42 -11.42 2.01
CA THR A 132 1.61 -10.56 2.11
C THR A 132 1.23 -9.11 2.38
N VAL A 133 0.26 -8.57 1.64
CA VAL A 133 -0.21 -7.19 1.82
C VAL A 133 -0.86 -7.02 3.19
N ALA A 134 -1.71 -7.95 3.62
CA ALA A 134 -2.37 -7.89 4.92
C ALA A 134 -1.37 -7.85 6.07
N LEU A 135 -0.41 -8.79 6.09
CA LEU A 135 0.62 -8.86 7.13
C LEU A 135 1.57 -7.66 7.09
N ALA A 136 2.02 -7.28 5.89
CA ALA A 136 2.92 -6.14 5.73
C ALA A 136 2.27 -4.83 6.22
N TYR A 137 1.00 -4.59 5.85
CA TYR A 137 0.28 -3.39 6.26
C TYR A 137 0.05 -3.37 7.78
N THR A 138 -0.27 -4.53 8.36
CA THR A 138 -0.47 -4.69 9.81
C THR A 138 0.81 -4.36 10.59
N ILE A 139 1.97 -4.86 10.15
CA ILE A 139 3.25 -4.68 10.85
C ILE A 139 3.88 -3.30 10.61
N ALA A 140 3.58 -2.66 9.47
CA ALA A 140 4.11 -1.34 9.12
C ALA A 140 3.70 -0.22 10.10
N TRP A 141 2.50 -0.32 10.68
CA TRP A 141 2.00 0.65 11.67
C TRP A 141 2.78 0.63 12.99
N PRO A 142 2.94 -0.52 13.67
CA PRO A 142 3.84 -0.63 14.83
C PRO A 142 5.25 -0.11 14.56
N VAL A 143 5.83 -0.43 13.39
CA VAL A 143 7.19 0.03 13.03
C VAL A 143 7.26 1.54 12.90
N THR A 144 6.24 2.17 12.31
CA THR A 144 6.14 3.63 12.27
C THR A 144 6.11 4.23 13.66
N ARG A 145 5.30 3.66 14.56
CA ARG A 145 5.19 4.13 15.94
C ARG A 145 6.53 4.04 16.68
N LEU A 146 7.29 2.96 16.49
CA LEU A 146 8.61 2.80 17.12
C LEU A 146 9.62 3.86 16.66
N VAL A 147 9.52 4.30 15.41
CA VAL A 147 10.44 5.31 14.83
C VAL A 147 10.02 6.74 15.20
N ILE A 148 8.72 7.04 15.22
CA ILE A 148 8.20 8.41 15.42
C ILE A 148 7.87 8.72 16.90
N LYS A 149 7.73 7.70 17.76
CA LYS A 149 7.49 7.79 19.23
C LYS A 149 6.32 8.73 19.60
N ASP A 150 6.50 9.62 20.58
CA ASP A 150 5.44 10.44 21.21
C ASP A 150 5.02 11.68 20.39
N ASN A 151 5.69 11.96 19.26
CA ASN A 151 5.36 13.10 18.39
C ASN A 151 4.23 12.82 17.40
N VAL A 152 3.51 11.72 17.56
CA VAL A 152 2.47 11.35 16.62
C VAL A 152 1.13 11.93 17.05
N GLN A 153 0.79 13.09 16.50
CA GLN A 153 -0.61 13.45 16.27
C GLN A 153 -1.13 12.50 15.17
N MET A 154 -1.60 11.32 15.58
CA MET A 154 -1.87 10.09 14.80
C MET A 154 -3.07 10.16 13.85
N ASP A 155 -3.38 11.33 13.29
CA ASP A 155 -4.56 11.44 12.42
C ASP A 155 -4.21 11.24 10.94
N PHE A 156 -3.03 10.72 10.63
CA PHE A 156 -2.65 10.37 9.27
C PHE A 156 -3.38 9.12 8.79
N VAL A 157 -3.79 9.14 7.52
CA VAL A 157 -4.53 8.04 6.90
C VAL A 157 -3.68 6.78 6.64
N VAL A 158 -2.37 6.95 6.55
CA VAL A 158 -1.40 5.88 6.32
C VAL A 158 -0.20 6.03 7.25
N PHE A 159 0.52 4.93 7.44
CA PHE A 159 1.75 4.92 8.23
C PHE A 159 2.87 5.75 7.58
N GLY A 160 3.88 6.11 8.37
CA GLY A 160 5.00 6.94 7.96
C GLY A 160 6.03 6.19 7.09
N SER A 161 7.06 6.92 6.67
CA SER A 161 8.08 6.42 5.71
C SER A 161 8.78 5.14 6.15
N SER A 162 9.02 4.93 7.45
CA SER A 162 9.65 3.70 7.96
C SER A 162 8.75 2.47 7.75
N GLY A 163 7.46 2.57 8.08
CA GLY A 163 6.48 1.54 7.77
C GLY A 163 6.31 1.33 6.26
N ALA A 164 6.35 2.41 5.48
CA ALA A 164 6.24 2.34 4.02
C ALA A 164 7.40 1.62 3.35
N ILE A 165 8.62 1.89 3.77
CA ILE A 165 9.80 1.16 3.29
C ILE A 165 9.67 -0.33 3.64
N LEU A 166 9.29 -0.66 4.88
CA LEU A 166 9.07 -2.05 5.28
C LEU A 166 7.99 -2.74 4.44
N PHE A 167 6.84 -2.09 4.26
CA PHE A 167 5.75 -2.59 3.43
C PHE A 167 6.24 -2.87 2.00
N GLN A 168 7.02 -1.95 1.44
CA GLN A 168 7.53 -2.06 0.08
C GLN A 168 8.58 -3.18 -0.06
N LEU A 169 9.45 -3.37 0.94
CA LEU A 169 10.42 -4.46 0.99
C LEU A 169 9.76 -5.84 1.14
N ILE A 170 8.74 -5.96 1.99
CA ILE A 170 8.00 -7.23 2.14
C ILE A 170 7.26 -7.58 0.85
N THR A 171 6.53 -6.62 0.27
CA THR A 171 5.79 -6.84 -0.97
C THR A 171 6.71 -7.05 -2.18
N LEU A 172 7.94 -6.50 -2.16
CA LEU A 172 8.96 -6.76 -3.19
C LEU A 172 9.23 -8.26 -3.33
N ILE A 173 9.30 -9.00 -2.23
CA ILE A 173 9.54 -10.45 -2.25
C ILE A 173 8.43 -11.15 -3.04
N ALA A 174 7.18 -10.74 -2.85
CA ALA A 174 6.04 -11.27 -3.60
C ALA A 174 6.05 -10.82 -5.07
N VAL A 175 6.58 -9.64 -5.39
CA VAL A 175 6.78 -9.18 -6.77
C VAL A 175 7.88 -9.99 -7.48
N LEU A 176 9.02 -10.21 -6.83
CA LEU A 176 10.15 -10.94 -7.43
C LEU A 176 9.87 -12.43 -7.65
N ARG A 177 8.88 -12.99 -6.95
CA ARG A 177 8.42 -14.37 -7.16
C ARG A 177 7.45 -14.51 -8.35
N GLN A 178 7.20 -13.45 -9.12
CA GLN A 178 6.30 -13.49 -10.27
C GLN A 178 6.94 -14.22 -11.47
N PRO A 179 6.26 -15.24 -12.05
CA PRO A 179 6.76 -15.97 -13.21
C PRO A 179 7.00 -15.08 -14.43
N SER A 180 6.15 -14.07 -14.64
CA SER A 180 6.26 -13.12 -15.76
C SER A 180 7.49 -12.23 -15.71
N ILE A 181 8.03 -11.98 -14.51
CA ILE A 181 9.25 -11.19 -14.32
C ILE A 181 10.48 -12.09 -14.53
N ASN A 182 10.45 -13.32 -14.03
CA ASN A 182 11.55 -14.27 -14.17
C ASN A 182 11.83 -14.73 -15.60
N SER A 183 10.87 -14.61 -16.53
CA SER A 183 11.06 -14.96 -17.95
C SER A 183 11.53 -13.80 -18.84
N SER A 184 11.65 -12.59 -18.27
CA SER A 184 12.00 -11.35 -18.98
C SER A 184 13.39 -10.79 -18.61
N VAL A 185 14.09 -11.49 -17.73
CA VAL A 185 15.48 -11.25 -17.28
C VAL A 185 16.30 -12.47 -17.64
#